data_AF-A0A7S3B0A1-F1
#
_entry.id   AF-A0A7S3B0A1-F1
#
_cell.length_a   1.000
_cell.length_b   1.000
_cell.length_c   1.000
_cell.angle_alpha   90.00
_cell.angle_beta   90.00
_cell.angle_gamma   90.00
#
_symmetry.space_group_name_H-M   'P 1'
#
loop_
_entity.id
_entity.type
_entity.pdbx_description
1 polymer ?
#
loop_
_entity_poly.entity_id
_entity_poly.type
_entity_poly.pdbx_seq_one_letter_code
_entity_poly.pdbx_strand_id
1 'polypeptide(L)'
;ERILTLHCPRCEAAFLDFNGCFALTCHRCRAGFCAYCLMDCGADAHTHVVQCPHRLQEGYGGDQAQFAQAQRERRQRMVREYLGTVGADIRARVMAACQRDFDDLELRI
;
A
#
# COMPACT_ATOMS: atom_id res chain seq x y z
N GLU A 1 -6.00 -11.15 -5.88
CA GLU A 1 -5.30 -10.62 -4.69
C GLU A 1 -4.68 -9.27 -5.06
N ARG A 2 -5.17 -8.15 -4.51
CA ARG A 2 -4.70 -6.79 -4.87
C ARG A 2 -4.45 -5.88 -3.66
N ILE A 3 -4.81 -6.33 -2.45
CA ILE A 3 -4.69 -5.50 -1.24
C ILE A 3 -3.34 -5.73 -0.55
N LEU A 4 -2.93 -6.99 -0.41
CA LEU A 4 -1.75 -7.41 0.35
C LEU A 4 -0.45 -7.26 -0.46
N THR A 5 -0.48 -7.61 -1.74
CA THR A 5 0.65 -7.44 -2.66
C THR A 5 0.80 -5.97 -3.07
N LEU A 6 2.01 -5.43 -2.93
CA LEU A 6 2.35 -4.11 -3.46
C LEU A 6 2.52 -4.20 -4.98
N HIS A 7 1.84 -3.32 -5.70
CA HIS A 7 1.85 -3.33 -7.16
C HIS A 7 1.64 -1.92 -7.70
N CYS A 8 2.13 -1.70 -8.92
CA CYS A 8 1.89 -0.46 -9.64
C CYS A 8 0.38 -0.29 -9.91
N PRO A 9 -0.23 0.86 -9.58
CA PRO A 9 -1.65 1.08 -9.80
C PRO A 9 -2.06 1.14 -11.28
N ARG A 10 -1.10 1.33 -12.20
CA ARG A 10 -1.36 1.43 -13.64
C ARG A 10 -1.24 0.10 -14.38
N CYS A 11 -0.17 -0.66 -14.12
CA CYS A 11 0.17 -1.86 -14.90
C CYS A 11 0.23 -3.15 -14.08
N GLU A 12 -0.12 -3.08 -12.79
CA GLU A 12 -0.18 -4.20 -11.84
C GLU A 12 1.16 -4.92 -11.60
N ALA A 13 2.28 -4.42 -12.12
CA ALA A 13 3.61 -4.96 -11.83
C ALA A 13 3.89 -4.88 -10.32
N ALA A 14 4.18 -6.03 -9.70
CA ALA A 14 4.57 -6.10 -8.30
C ALA A 14 5.92 -5.40 -8.08
N PHE A 15 6.13 -4.85 -6.89
CA PHE A 15 7.40 -4.24 -6.50
C PHE A 15 7.69 -4.51 -5.02
N LEU A 16 8.98 -4.62 -4.70
CA LEU A 16 9.47 -4.84 -3.33
C LEU A 16 10.55 -3.81 -2.94
N ASP A 17 11.23 -3.25 -3.94
CA ASP A 17 12.37 -2.36 -3.71
C ASP A 17 11.91 -0.96 -3.29
N PHE A 18 12.51 -0.48 -2.20
CA PHE A 18 12.39 0.89 -1.72
C PHE A 18 13.80 1.50 -1.64
N ASN A 19 13.96 2.67 -2.24
CA ASN A 19 15.28 3.34 -2.39
C ASN A 19 15.38 4.64 -1.58
N GLY A 20 14.50 4.82 -0.60
CA GLY A 20 14.48 6.01 0.25
C GLY A 20 13.53 7.13 -0.19
N CYS A 21 12.77 6.95 -1.29
CA CYS A 21 11.79 7.92 -1.77
C CYS A 21 10.38 7.34 -1.82
N PHE A 22 9.41 8.01 -1.19
CA PHE A 22 7.99 7.64 -1.18
C PHE A 22 7.25 8.03 -2.47
N ALA A 23 7.90 8.78 -3.37
CA ALA A 23 7.43 8.99 -4.74
C ALA A 23 7.98 7.88 -5.65
N LEU A 24 7.27 6.76 -5.71
CA LEU A 24 7.72 5.57 -6.42
C LEU A 24 7.55 5.74 -7.93
N THR A 25 8.45 5.12 -8.70
CA THR A 25 8.34 5.04 -10.16
C THR A 25 8.33 3.58 -10.58
N CYS A 26 7.31 3.18 -11.34
CA CYS A 26 7.20 1.81 -11.81
C CYS A 26 8.33 1.46 -12.78
N HIS A 27 9.03 0.36 -12.55
CA HIS A 27 10.09 -0.12 -13.44
C HIS A 27 9.57 -0.50 -14.85
N ARG A 28 8.30 -0.96 -14.94
CA ARG A 28 7.70 -1.48 -16.18
C ARG A 28 7.06 -0.40 -17.05
N CYS A 29 6.18 0.42 -16.46
CA CYS A 29 5.39 1.41 -17.21
C CYS A 29 5.79 2.87 -16.92
N ARG A 30 6.80 3.09 -16.07
CA ARG A 30 7.32 4.43 -15.69
C ARG A 30 6.31 5.36 -15.02
N ALA A 31 5.14 4.86 -14.62
CA ALA A 31 4.18 5.63 -13.84
C ALA A 31 4.77 6.03 -12.47
N GLY A 32 4.63 7.30 -12.10
CA GLY A 32 4.89 7.79 -10.75
C GLY A 32 3.67 7.55 -9.86
N PHE A 33 3.87 7.03 -8.65
CA PHE A 33 2.77 6.79 -7.70
C PHE A 33 3.22 6.94 -6.25
N CYS A 34 2.27 7.25 -5.38
CA CYS A 34 2.53 7.50 -3.97
C CYS A 34 2.67 6.21 -3.16
N ALA A 35 3.74 6.04 -2.40
CA ALA A 35 3.95 4.87 -1.54
C ALA A 35 2.92 4.73 -0.40
N TYR A 36 2.28 5.80 0.07
CA TYR A 36 1.32 5.74 1.18
C TYR A 36 -0.08 5.23 0.77
N CYS A 37 -0.49 5.52 -0.47
CA CYS A 37 -1.85 5.24 -0.95
C CYS A 37 -1.90 4.43 -2.26
N LEU A 38 -0.78 4.34 -2.98
CA LEU A 38 -0.68 3.81 -4.35
C LEU A 38 -1.57 4.53 -5.36
N MET A 39 -1.83 5.83 -5.17
CA MET A 39 -2.47 6.66 -6.20
C MET A 39 -1.51 6.82 -7.38
N ASP A 40 -2.02 6.58 -8.60
CA ASP A 40 -1.32 6.93 -9.84
C ASP A 40 -1.24 8.46 -9.98
N CYS A 41 -0.02 9.00 -10.07
CA CYS A 41 0.25 10.43 -10.17
C CYS A 41 0.81 10.83 -11.55
N GLY A 42 0.72 9.96 -12.56
CA GLY A 42 1.26 10.29 -13.88
C GLY A 42 2.74 9.96 -13.97
N ALA A 43 3.59 10.99 -14.09
CA ALA A 43 5.04 10.86 -14.22
C ALA A 43 5.79 11.18 -12.91
N ASP A 44 5.16 11.92 -12.00
CA ASP A 44 5.79 12.38 -10.77
C ASP A 44 4.77 12.39 -9.61
N ALA A 45 5.12 11.74 -8.50
CA ALA A 45 4.29 11.65 -7.31
C ALA A 45 4.75 12.56 -6.16
N HIS A 46 5.87 13.29 -6.28
CA HIS A 46 6.44 14.05 -5.16
C HIS A 46 5.45 15.05 -4.54
N THR A 47 4.70 15.80 -5.38
CA THR A 47 3.68 16.73 -4.90
C THR A 47 2.59 16.02 -4.09
N HIS A 48 2.12 14.87 -4.56
CA HIS A 48 1.11 14.11 -3.83
C HIS A 48 1.66 13.55 -2.52
N VAL A 49 2.89 13.02 -2.51
CA VAL A 49 3.49 12.41 -1.31
C VAL A 49 3.51 13.38 -0.14
N VAL A 50 3.94 14.62 -0.35
CA VAL A 50 4.00 15.65 0.72
C VAL A 50 2.62 16.14 1.15
N GLN A 51 1.60 15.99 0.31
CA GLN A 51 0.21 16.37 0.59
C GLN A 51 -0.66 15.18 1.02
N CYS A 52 -0.13 13.96 0.99
CA CYS A 52 -0.92 12.76 1.17
C CYS A 52 -1.55 12.77 2.57
N PRO A 53 -2.86 12.52 2.70
CA PRO A 53 -3.53 12.40 4.00
C PRO A 53 -3.01 11.23 4.84
N HIS A 54 -2.33 10.28 4.20
CA HIS A 54 -1.79 9.07 4.83
C HIS A 54 -0.28 9.14 5.06
N ARG A 55 0.35 10.30 4.87
CA ARG A 55 1.78 10.46 5.14
C ARG A 55 2.05 10.29 6.64
N LEU A 56 3.17 9.65 6.96
CA LEU A 56 3.61 9.43 8.35
C LEU A 56 4.76 10.34 8.76
N GLN A 57 5.37 11.03 7.80
CA GLN A 57 6.46 11.95 8.03
C GLN A 57 6.42 13.13 7.06
N GLU A 58 7.25 14.13 7.32
CA GLU A 58 7.44 15.27 6.44
C GLU A 58 8.40 14.93 5.28
N GLY A 59 8.26 15.69 4.18
CA GLY A 59 9.05 15.47 2.97
C GLY A 59 8.63 14.23 2.19
N TYR A 60 9.47 13.84 1.23
CA TYR A 60 9.26 12.69 0.35
C TYR A 60 10.20 11.51 0.66
N GLY A 61 11.16 11.73 1.56
CA GLY A 61 12.18 10.74 1.92
C GLY A 61 11.79 9.87 3.10
N GLY A 62 12.50 8.77 3.28
CA GLY A 62 12.47 8.00 4.51
C GLY A 62 13.26 6.70 4.44
N ASP A 63 13.25 5.93 5.52
CA ASP A 63 13.95 4.66 5.61
C ASP A 63 13.03 3.44 5.39
N GLN A 64 13.63 2.24 5.39
CA GLN A 64 12.92 0.98 5.17
C GLN A 64 11.86 0.72 6.26
N ALA A 65 12.10 1.13 7.51
CA ALA A 65 11.17 0.91 8.60
C ALA A 65 9.93 1.80 8.47
N GLN A 66 10.13 3.06 8.09
CA GLN A 66 9.05 4.00 7.75
C GLN A 66 8.25 3.51 6.55
N PHE A 67 8.93 2.98 5.52
CA PHE A 67 8.25 2.40 4.36
C PHE A 67 7.41 1.18 4.77
N ALA A 68 7.98 0.25 5.54
CA ALA A 68 7.26 -0.92 6.04
C ALA A 68 6.03 -0.52 6.87
N GLN A 69 6.16 0.48 7.75
CA GLN A 69 5.03 1.01 8.51
C GLN A 69 3.94 1.57 7.60
N ALA A 70 4.28 2.41 6.62
CA ALA A 70 3.33 2.95 5.66
C ALA A 70 2.57 1.84 4.90
N GLN A 71 3.27 0.76 4.51
CA GLN A 71 2.63 -0.35 3.83
C GLN A 71 1.71 -1.17 4.74
N ARG A 72 2.07 -1.36 6.01
CA ARG A 72 1.17 -1.98 7.02
C ARG A 72 -0.10 -1.15 7.17
N GLU A 73 0.02 0.16 7.41
CA GLU A 73 -1.13 1.03 7.60
C GLU A 73 -2.04 1.10 6.37
N ARG A 74 -1.45 1.16 5.17
CA ARG A 74 -2.21 1.08 3.92
C ARG A 74 -2.97 -0.23 3.81
N ARG A 75 -2.30 -1.37 4.01
CA ARG A 75 -2.93 -2.70 3.91
C ARG A 75 -4.06 -2.85 4.93
N GLN A 76 -3.84 -2.46 6.18
CA GLN A 76 -4.88 -2.51 7.21
C GLN A 76 -6.11 -1.68 6.83
N ARG A 77 -5.91 -0.45 6.36
CA ARG A 77 -7.00 0.41 5.88
C ARG A 77 -7.79 -0.27 4.76
N MET A 78 -7.11 -0.76 3.73
CA MET A 78 -7.74 -1.40 2.57
C MET A 78 -8.45 -2.71 2.93
N VAL A 79 -7.86 -3.53 3.80
CA VAL A 79 -8.49 -4.78 4.27
C VAL A 79 -9.76 -4.45 5.06
N ARG A 80 -9.71 -3.50 6.01
CA ARG A 80 -10.89 -3.11 6.79
C ARG A 80 -12.01 -2.56 5.91
N GLU A 81 -11.67 -1.72 4.93
CA GLU A 81 -12.63 -1.21 3.95
C GLU A 81 -13.29 -2.36 3.18
N TYR A 82 -12.50 -3.27 2.62
CA TYR A 82 -13.01 -4.45 1.92
C TYR A 82 -13.92 -5.33 2.80
N LEU A 83 -13.50 -5.64 4.03
CA LEU A 83 -14.28 -6.43 4.97
C LEU A 83 -15.59 -5.73 5.40
N GLY A 84 -15.63 -4.40 5.36
CA GLY A 84 -16.83 -3.61 5.57
C GLY A 84 -17.85 -3.74 4.43
N THR A 85 -17.40 -4.06 3.21
CA THR A 85 -18.29 -4.21 2.03
C THR A 85 -18.89 -5.60 1.87
N VAL A 86 -18.36 -6.62 2.55
CA VAL A 86 -18.81 -8.01 2.41
C VAL A 86 -19.70 -8.44 3.57
N GLY A 87 -20.66 -9.34 3.28
CA GLY A 87 -21.57 -9.89 4.30
C GLY A 87 -20.83 -10.65 5.41
N ALA A 88 -21.46 -10.77 6.57
CA ALA A 88 -20.84 -11.33 7.79
C ALA A 88 -20.22 -12.73 7.58
N ASP A 89 -20.92 -13.61 6.86
CA ASP A 89 -20.44 -14.97 6.60
C ASP A 89 -19.21 -14.99 5.69
N ILE A 90 -19.19 -14.14 4.66
CA ILE A 90 -18.04 -13.99 3.76
C ILE A 90 -16.88 -13.35 4.50
N ARG A 91 -17.13 -12.34 5.33
CA ARG A 91 -16.12 -11.70 6.17
C ARG A 91 -15.40 -12.72 7.06
N ALA A 92 -16.14 -13.57 7.77
CA ALA A 92 -15.56 -14.60 8.63
C ALA A 92 -14.67 -15.57 7.83
N ARG A 93 -15.11 -15.98 6.63
CA ARG A 93 -14.34 -16.87 5.76
C ARG A 93 -13.07 -16.21 5.21
N VAL A 94 -13.12 -14.94 4.82
CA VAL A 94 -11.94 -14.18 4.37
C VAL A 94 -10.94 -14.04 5.51
N MET A 95 -11.40 -13.68 6.72
CA MET A 95 -10.54 -13.59 7.90
C MET A 95 -9.80 -14.91 8.17
N ALA A 96 -10.53 -16.04 8.17
CA ALA A 96 -9.93 -17.35 8.38
C ALA A 96 -8.96 -17.75 7.26
N ALA A 97 -9.29 -17.45 6.00
CA ALA A 97 -8.45 -17.82 4.86
C ALA A 97 -7.15 -17.01 4.78
N CYS A 98 -7.18 -15.73 5.15
CA CYS A 98 -6.05 -14.80 5.05
C CYS A 98 -5.28 -14.60 6.36
N GLN A 99 -5.63 -15.32 7.45
CA GLN A 99 -5.02 -15.12 8.77
C GLN A 99 -3.49 -15.19 8.74
N ARG A 100 -2.92 -16.19 8.05
CA ARG A 100 -1.47 -16.32 7.90
C ARG A 100 -0.84 -15.13 7.19
N ASP A 101 -1.46 -14.65 6.11
CA ASP A 101 -0.96 -13.49 5.38
C ASP A 101 -1.03 -12.22 6.25
N PHE A 102 -2.05 -12.10 7.09
CA PHE A 102 -2.16 -10.99 8.05
C PHE A 102 -1.07 -11.05 9.10
N ASP A 103 -0.77 -12.24 9.63
CA ASP A 103 0.30 -12.44 10.62
C ASP A 103 1.67 -12.14 9.99
N ASP A 104 1.97 -12.69 8.81
CA ASP A 104 3.24 -12.49 8.08
C ASP A 104 3.49 -11.03 7.71
N LEU A 105 2.42 -10.28 7.43
CA LEU A 105 2.46 -8.85 7.11
C LEU A 105 2.25 -7.95 8.33
N GLU A 106 2.17 -8.51 9.54
CA GLU A 106 1.96 -7.82 10.82
C GLU A 106 0.71 -6.90 10.82
N LEU A 107 -0.36 -7.33 10.17
CA LEU A 107 -1.61 -6.58 10.04
C LEU A 107 -2.53 -6.86 11.23
N ARG A 108 -2.90 -5.80 11.96
CA ARG A 108 -3.94 -5.88 13.00
C ARG A 108 -5.30 -5.60 12.37
N ILE A 109 -6.01 -6.63 11.95
CA ILE A 109 -7.31 -6.55 11.26
C ILE A 109 -8.46 -6.79 12.23
#